data_AF-D2V9Z9-F1
#
_entry.id   AF-D2V9Z9-F1
#
_cell.length_a   1.000
_cell.length_b   1.000
_cell.length_c   1.000
_cell.angle_alpha   90.00
_cell.angle_beta   90.00
_cell.angle_gamma   90.00
#
_symmetry.space_group_name_H-M   'P 1'
#
loop_
_entity.id
_entity.type
_entity.pdbx_description
1 polymer ?
#
loop_
_entity_poly.entity_id
_entity_poly.type
_entity_poly.pdbx_seq_one_letter_code
_entity_poly.pdbx_strand_id
1 'polypeptide(L)'
;QNVPKDAIIVEKILQSMGINEFEPRVIEQLLELVYRYITEVIEDSYVYMDHASRSDLDLEDIRLAIQTRVNHSYTEPPPVEFLLEVASQKNSQPILLPKKQRVLLPPQHHCLSNRNYQFAKSSPSDDLGSRKRRKQSEAMVIDENNDQLEVQQNENSLS
;
A
#
# COMPACT_ATOMS: atom_id res chain seq x y z
N GLN A 1 14.52 -30.84 -21.03
CA GLN A 1 14.48 -29.39 -20.74
C GLN A 1 15.27 -29.16 -19.46
N ASN A 2 16.24 -28.25 -19.46
CA ASN A 2 17.03 -27.93 -18.27
C ASN A 2 16.23 -26.97 -17.39
N VAL A 3 15.60 -27.49 -16.33
CA VAL A 3 15.03 -26.67 -15.27
C VAL A 3 16.18 -26.01 -14.50
N PRO A 4 16.11 -24.70 -14.17
CA PRO A 4 17.18 -24.03 -13.43
C PRO A 4 17.36 -24.64 -12.04
N LYS A 5 18.59 -24.59 -11.51
CA LYS A 5 18.94 -25.24 -10.23
C LYS A 5 18.07 -24.74 -9.06
N ASP A 6 17.76 -23.46 -9.03
CA ASP A 6 16.98 -22.85 -7.94
C ASP A 6 15.52 -23.28 -7.95
N ALA A 7 14.94 -23.52 -9.13
CA ALA A 7 13.59 -24.06 -9.24
C ALA A 7 13.51 -25.49 -8.65
N ILE A 8 14.57 -26.30 -8.81
CA ILE A 8 14.67 -27.62 -8.19
C ILE A 8 14.76 -27.51 -6.67
N ILE A 9 15.40 -26.46 -6.13
CA ILE A 9 15.47 -26.22 -4.68
C ILE A 9 14.10 -25.83 -4.14
N VAL A 10 13.40 -24.90 -4.81
CA VAL A 10 12.03 -24.48 -4.42
C VAL A 10 11.08 -25.68 -4.45
N GLU A 11 11.15 -26.53 -5.47
CA GLU A 11 10.37 -27.76 -5.55
C GLU A 11 10.64 -28.70 -4.36
N LYS A 12 11.91 -28.91 -4.00
CA LYS A 12 12.28 -29.71 -2.81
C LYS A 12 11.76 -29.10 -1.52
N ILE A 13 11.74 -27.78 -1.39
CA ILE A 13 11.16 -27.10 -0.22
C ILE A 13 9.66 -27.40 -0.13
N LEU A 14 8.92 -27.28 -1.25
CA LEU A 14 7.49 -27.60 -1.29
C LEU A 14 7.22 -29.07 -0.92
N GLN A 15 8.03 -29.99 -1.42
CA GLN A 15 7.96 -31.42 -1.05
C GLN A 15 8.23 -31.64 0.44
N SER A 16 9.19 -30.93 1.03
CA SER A 16 9.48 -31.03 2.48
C SER A 16 8.34 -30.53 3.36
N MET A 17 7.51 -29.61 2.85
CA MET A 17 6.30 -29.13 3.50
C MET A 17 5.08 -30.04 3.27
N GLY A 18 5.24 -31.15 2.54
CA GLY A 18 4.17 -32.09 2.25
C GLY A 18 3.24 -31.67 1.10
N ILE A 19 3.64 -30.70 0.28
CA ILE A 19 2.88 -30.23 -0.87
C ILE A 19 3.29 -31.04 -2.10
N ASN A 20 2.43 -31.97 -2.53
CA ASN A 20 2.70 -32.88 -3.64
C ASN A 20 2.10 -32.43 -4.99
N GLU A 21 1.14 -31.50 -4.96
CA GLU A 21 0.46 -31.00 -6.15
C GLU A 21 0.42 -29.47 -6.11
N PHE A 22 0.98 -28.83 -7.12
CA PHE A 22 0.99 -27.37 -7.28
C PHE A 22 1.02 -27.01 -8.78
N GLU A 23 0.57 -25.80 -9.11
CA GLU A 23 0.69 -25.29 -10.48
C GLU A 23 2.15 -24.90 -10.77
N PRO A 24 2.70 -25.18 -11.96
CA PRO A 24 4.08 -24.82 -12.30
C PRO A 24 4.41 -23.33 -12.12
N ARG A 25 3.42 -22.44 -12.29
CA ARG A 25 3.58 -20.99 -12.08
C ARG A 25 3.93 -20.61 -10.63
N VAL A 26 3.59 -21.45 -9.66
CA VAL A 26 3.91 -21.19 -8.25
C VAL A 26 5.42 -21.16 -8.05
N ILE A 27 6.17 -22.05 -8.70
CA ILE A 27 7.63 -22.06 -8.61
C ILE A 27 8.21 -20.76 -9.18
N GLU A 28 7.72 -20.30 -10.32
CA GLU A 28 8.17 -19.05 -10.95
C GLU A 28 7.91 -17.83 -10.06
N GLN A 29 6.71 -17.76 -9.45
CA GLN A 29 6.34 -16.68 -8.54
C GLN A 29 7.14 -16.69 -7.24
N LEU A 30 7.38 -17.88 -6.66
CA LEU A 30 8.23 -18.01 -5.47
C LEU A 30 9.67 -17.62 -5.77
N LEU A 31 10.17 -17.96 -6.95
CA LEU A 31 11.49 -17.57 -7.40
C LEU A 31 11.60 -16.04 -7.52
N GLU A 32 10.63 -15.40 -8.19
CA GLU A 32 10.56 -13.93 -8.31
C GLU A 32 10.50 -13.27 -6.93
N LEU A 33 9.69 -13.81 -6.01
CA LEU A 33 9.58 -13.32 -4.65
C LEU A 33 10.92 -13.37 -3.91
N VAL A 34 11.63 -14.49 -3.97
CA VAL A 34 12.93 -14.66 -3.30
C VAL A 34 13.96 -13.70 -3.87
N TYR A 35 14.06 -13.59 -5.20
CA TYR A 35 15.00 -12.69 -5.84
C TYR A 35 14.69 -11.23 -5.53
N ARG A 36 13.43 -10.82 -5.59
CA ARG A 36 13.01 -9.47 -5.20
C ARG A 36 13.34 -9.18 -3.73
N TYR A 37 13.03 -10.11 -2.82
CA TYR A 37 13.32 -9.96 -1.39
C TYR A 37 14.82 -9.77 -1.13
N ILE A 38 15.67 -10.59 -1.77
CA ILE A 38 17.13 -10.51 -1.58
C ILE A 38 17.67 -9.18 -2.11
N THR A 39 17.23 -8.75 -3.30
CA THR A 39 17.64 -7.47 -3.88
C THR A 39 17.26 -6.31 -2.98
N GLU A 40 16.00 -6.25 -2.52
CA GLU A 40 15.54 -5.19 -1.61
C GLU A 40 16.33 -5.16 -0.29
N VAL A 41 16.61 -6.33 0.32
CA VAL A 41 17.41 -6.41 1.55
C VAL A 41 18.84 -5.92 1.33
N ILE A 42 19.45 -6.27 0.19
CA ILE A 42 20.81 -5.83 -0.14
C ILE A 42 20.83 -4.32 -0.41
N GLU A 43 19.84 -3.77 -1.12
CA GLU A 43 19.69 -2.34 -1.35
C GLU A 43 19.60 -1.56 -0.03
N ASP A 44 18.74 -1.99 0.90
CA ASP A 44 18.63 -1.39 2.24
C ASP A 44 19.95 -1.50 3.03
N SER A 45 20.65 -2.63 2.91
CA SER A 45 21.95 -2.85 3.57
C SER A 45 23.01 -1.86 3.09
N TYR A 46 23.04 -1.54 1.79
CA TYR A 46 23.94 -0.52 1.24
C TYR A 46 23.65 0.88 1.79
N VAL A 47 22.37 1.22 2.03
CA VAL A 47 22.00 2.49 2.65
C VAL A 47 22.53 2.57 4.09
N TYR A 48 22.48 1.48 4.86
CA TYR A 48 23.03 1.45 6.21
C TYR A 48 24.57 1.49 6.24
N MET A 49 25.22 0.83 5.29
CA MET A 49 26.66 0.90 5.09
C MET A 49 27.13 2.34 4.81
N ASP A 50 26.44 3.03 3.89
CA ASP A 50 26.72 4.44 3.54
C ASP A 50 26.50 5.37 4.74
N HIS A 51 25.43 5.14 5.51
CA HIS A 51 25.17 5.87 6.75
C HIS A 51 26.28 5.67 7.80
N ALA A 52 26.90 4.49 7.84
CA ALA A 52 28.07 4.20 8.69
C ALA A 52 29.39 4.73 8.11
N SER A 53 29.38 5.36 6.92
CA SER A 53 30.57 5.80 6.18
C SER A 53 31.60 4.69 5.96
N ARG A 54 31.13 3.44 5.82
CA ARG A 54 31.97 2.27 5.53
C ARG A 54 31.92 1.96 4.04
N SER A 55 33.00 1.38 3.52
CA SER A 55 33.10 0.96 2.11
C SER A 55 32.79 -0.52 1.89
N ASP A 56 32.78 -1.31 2.96
CA ASP A 56 32.52 -2.75 2.94
C ASP A 56 31.23 -3.05 3.70
N LEU A 57 30.43 -3.96 3.14
CA LEU A 57 29.14 -4.35 3.68
C LEU A 57 29.32 -5.39 4.79
N ASP A 58 28.81 -5.09 5.99
CA ASP A 58 28.93 -5.96 7.16
C ASP A 58 27.65 -6.77 7.42
N LEU A 59 27.78 -7.87 8.16
CA LEU A 59 26.65 -8.70 8.57
C LEU A 59 25.61 -7.94 9.40
N GLU A 60 26.05 -6.94 10.17
CA GLU A 60 25.15 -6.10 10.98
C GLU A 60 24.24 -5.23 10.09
N ASP A 61 24.71 -4.79 8.93
CA ASP A 61 23.91 -3.99 7.99
C ASP A 61 22.78 -4.84 7.39
N ILE A 62 23.09 -6.09 7.01
CA ILE A 62 22.09 -7.06 6.54
C ILE A 62 21.08 -7.40 7.64
N ARG A 63 21.58 -7.62 8.86
CA ARG A 63 20.73 -7.95 10.00
C ARG A 63 19.75 -6.81 10.32
N LEU A 64 20.23 -5.57 10.27
CA LEU A 64 19.41 -4.39 10.47
C LEU A 64 18.36 -4.22 9.35
N ALA A 65 18.73 -4.47 8.10
CA ALA A 65 17.80 -4.45 6.96
C ALA A 65 16.68 -5.48 7.11
N ILE A 66 17.03 -6.72 7.46
CA ILE A 66 16.04 -7.77 7.70
C ILE A 66 15.12 -7.38 8.86
N GLN A 67 15.67 -6.91 9.98
CA GLN A 67 14.88 -6.55 11.16
C GLN A 67 13.89 -5.41 10.85
N THR A 68 14.34 -4.39 10.10
CA THR A 68 13.48 -3.26 9.72
C THR A 68 12.31 -3.73 8.85
N ARG A 69 12.58 -4.59 7.86
CA ARG A 69 11.52 -5.14 6.99
C ARG A 69 10.58 -6.07 7.75
N VAL A 70 11.08 -6.85 8.71
CA VAL A 70 10.22 -7.70 9.54
C VAL A 70 9.24 -6.88 10.36
N ASN A 71 9.70 -5.80 10.98
CA ASN A 71 8.86 -4.94 11.80
C ASN A 71 7.82 -4.15 11.00
N HIS A 72 8.08 -3.87 9.71
CA HIS A 72 7.18 -3.06 8.88
C HIS A 72 6.25 -3.88 7.98
N SER A 73 6.74 -4.97 7.41
CA SER A 73 6.06 -5.72 6.36
C SER A 73 5.46 -7.04 6.83
N TYR A 74 5.92 -7.58 7.95
CA TYR A 74 5.37 -8.81 8.53
C TYR A 74 4.59 -8.50 9.81
N THR A 75 3.42 -9.10 9.93
CA THR A 75 2.63 -9.01 11.14
C THR A 75 3.01 -10.17 12.03
N GLU A 76 3.69 -9.91 13.14
CA GLU A 76 3.76 -10.89 14.20
C GLU A 76 2.41 -10.96 14.91
N PRO A 77 1.91 -12.16 15.26
CA PRO A 77 0.70 -12.26 16.04
C PRO A 77 0.91 -11.47 17.35
N PRO A 78 0.00 -10.55 17.70
CA PRO A 78 0.18 -9.74 18.90
C PRO A 78 0.27 -10.65 20.14
N PRO A 79 1.06 -10.25 21.15
CA PRO A 79 1.25 -11.06 22.33
C PRO A 79 -0.09 -11.33 23.03
N VAL A 80 -0.24 -12.55 23.55
CA VAL A 80 -1.49 -12.99 24.19
C VAL A 80 -1.88 -12.09 25.36
N GLU A 81 -0.91 -11.60 26.12
CA GLU A 81 -1.13 -10.67 27.24
C GLU A 81 -1.81 -9.38 26.81
N PHE A 82 -1.38 -8.80 25.69
CA PHE A 82 -2.01 -7.61 25.11
C PHE A 82 -3.46 -7.91 24.69
N LEU A 83 -3.71 -9.05 24.05
CA LEU A 83 -5.07 -9.46 23.69
C LEU A 83 -5.96 -9.69 24.92
N LEU A 84 -5.41 -10.26 26.00
CA LEU A 84 -6.12 -10.48 27.25
C LEU A 84 -6.47 -9.16 27.95
N GLU A 85 -5.58 -8.18 27.94
CA GLU A 85 -5.85 -6.84 28.46
C GLU A 85 -6.98 -6.16 27.68
N VAL A 86 -6.89 -6.15 26.36
CA VAL A 86 -7.94 -5.60 25.48
C VAL A 86 -9.26 -6.34 25.67
N ALA A 87 -9.21 -7.67 25.78
CA ALA A 87 -10.40 -8.49 26.03
C ALA A 87 -11.02 -8.16 27.38
N SER A 88 -10.22 -8.04 28.46
CA SER A 88 -10.70 -7.66 29.79
C SER A 88 -11.39 -6.29 29.76
N GLN A 89 -10.78 -5.31 29.08
CA GLN A 89 -11.34 -3.97 28.94
C GLN A 89 -12.68 -3.98 28.18
N LYS A 90 -12.76 -4.71 27.07
CA LYS A 90 -14.01 -4.80 26.27
C LYS A 90 -15.09 -5.63 26.95
N ASN A 91 -14.71 -6.72 27.60
CA ASN A 91 -15.63 -7.64 28.29
C ASN A 91 -16.13 -7.09 29.62
N SER A 92 -15.51 -6.02 30.15
CA SER A 92 -16.03 -5.28 31.31
C SER A 92 -17.39 -4.64 31.03
N GLN A 93 -17.71 -4.36 29.76
CA GLN A 93 -19.02 -3.88 29.37
C GLN A 93 -20.00 -5.07 29.26
N PRO A 94 -21.07 -5.13 30.07
CA PRO A 94 -22.02 -6.22 30.01
C PRO A 94 -22.78 -6.20 28.68
N ILE A 95 -23.11 -7.39 28.17
CA ILE A 95 -23.90 -7.54 26.95
C ILE A 95 -25.31 -7.00 27.20
N LEU A 96 -25.80 -6.14 26.32
CA LEU A 96 -27.19 -5.68 26.34
C LEU A 96 -28.09 -6.77 25.76
N LEU A 97 -28.93 -7.39 26.60
CA LEU A 97 -29.90 -8.38 26.15
C LEU A 97 -30.97 -7.71 25.26
N PRO A 98 -31.23 -8.22 24.04
CA PRO A 98 -32.25 -7.66 23.17
C PRO A 98 -33.65 -7.90 23.76
N LYS A 99 -34.45 -6.83 23.87
CA LYS A 99 -35.82 -6.88 24.40
C LYS A 99 -36.80 -7.65 23.52
N LYS A 100 -36.45 -7.92 22.25
CA LYS A 100 -37.31 -8.56 21.25
C LYS A 100 -36.52 -9.64 20.52
N GLN A 101 -37.15 -10.77 20.24
CA GLN A 101 -36.60 -11.85 19.39
C GLN A 101 -36.66 -11.46 17.90
N ARG A 102 -35.98 -10.38 17.53
CA ARG A 102 -35.85 -9.92 16.14
C ARG A 102 -34.43 -9.42 15.91
N VAL A 103 -33.99 -9.46 14.66
CA VAL A 103 -32.74 -8.83 14.24
C VAL A 103 -32.90 -7.32 14.44
N LEU A 104 -32.07 -6.74 15.31
CA LEU A 104 -32.02 -5.29 15.53
C LEU A 104 -31.06 -4.70 14.51
N LEU A 105 -31.58 -3.84 13.64
CA LEU A 105 -30.73 -3.00 12.79
C LEU A 105 -30.14 -1.88 13.65
N PRO A 106 -28.90 -1.44 13.35
CA PRO A 106 -28.40 -0.16 13.83
C PRO A 106 -29.37 0.98 13.49
N PRO A 107 -29.28 2.13 14.18
CA PRO A 107 -30.02 3.33 13.79
C PRO A 107 -29.86 3.64 12.30
N GLN A 108 -30.89 4.20 11.65
CA GLN A 108 -30.88 4.42 10.19
C GLN A 108 -29.66 5.18 9.66
N HIS A 109 -29.08 6.10 10.45
CA HIS A 109 -27.88 6.85 10.07
C HIS A 109 -26.60 5.99 10.06
N HIS A 110 -26.58 4.86 10.78
CA HIS A 110 -25.52 3.85 10.72
C HIS A 110 -25.84 2.72 9.72
N CYS A 111 -26.98 2.79 9.02
CA CYS A 111 -27.33 1.86 7.97
C CYS A 111 -26.86 2.39 6.61
N LEU A 112 -26.15 1.55 5.84
CA LEU A 112 -25.76 1.82 4.45
C LEU A 112 -26.94 1.62 3.47
N SER A 113 -28.13 2.13 3.83
CA SER A 113 -29.33 2.08 3.00
C SER A 113 -29.48 3.28 2.07
N ASN A 114 -28.70 4.34 2.30
CA ASN A 114 -28.76 5.56 1.50
C ASN A 114 -28.04 5.36 0.17
N ARG A 115 -28.57 6.01 -0.86
CA ARG A 115 -27.99 5.99 -2.21
C ARG A 115 -26.64 6.72 -2.20
N ASN A 116 -25.52 5.98 -2.30
CA ASN A 116 -24.15 6.54 -2.33
C ASN A 116 -23.75 7.10 -3.73
N TYR A 117 -24.72 7.50 -4.54
CA TYR A 117 -24.44 8.07 -5.86
C TYR A 117 -25.51 9.09 -6.23
N GLN A 118 -25.08 10.20 -6.81
CA GLN A 118 -25.95 11.21 -7.40
C GLN A 118 -25.82 11.10 -8.91
N PHE A 119 -26.92 10.79 -9.60
CA PHE A 119 -26.96 10.98 -11.03
C PHE A 119 -27.04 12.48 -11.29
N ALA A 120 -26.00 13.05 -11.91
CA ALA A 120 -26.13 14.33 -12.57
C ALA A 120 -27.23 14.17 -13.62
N LYS A 121 -28.38 14.82 -13.40
CA LYS A 121 -29.34 15.00 -14.47
C LYS A 121 -28.65 15.92 -15.45
N SER A 122 -28.17 15.39 -16.58
CA SER A 122 -27.87 16.25 -17.72
C SER A 122 -29.20 16.91 -18.08
N SER A 123 -29.31 18.22 -17.82
CA SER A 123 -30.36 19.01 -18.46
C SER A 123 -30.17 18.84 -19.98
N PRO A 124 -31.22 18.57 -20.76
CA PRO A 124 -31.10 18.36 -22.21
C PRO A 124 -30.73 19.64 -23.00
N SER A 125 -30.11 20.64 -22.37
CA SER A 125 -29.92 21.98 -22.94
C SER A 125 -28.51 22.31 -23.42
N ASP A 126 -27.50 21.45 -23.21
CA ASP A 126 -26.10 21.81 -23.52
C ASP A 126 -25.57 21.16 -24.82
N ASP A 127 -26.45 20.76 -25.72
CA ASP A 127 -26.07 20.17 -27.01
C ASP A 127 -26.52 21.05 -28.18
N LEU A 128 -26.10 22.32 -28.19
CA LEU A 128 -26.17 23.20 -29.36
C LEU A 128 -25.14 24.33 -29.30
N GLY A 129 -23.99 24.08 -29.94
CA GLY A 129 -23.35 25.09 -30.78
C GLY A 129 -22.27 25.96 -30.14
N SER A 130 -20.99 25.59 -30.34
CA SER A 130 -19.90 26.55 -30.55
C SER A 130 -18.71 25.91 -31.28
N ARG A 131 -18.95 25.42 -32.49
CA ARG A 131 -17.88 25.10 -33.45
C ARG A 131 -17.48 26.40 -34.19
N LYS A 132 -16.86 27.36 -33.49
CA LYS A 132 -16.32 28.57 -34.14
C LYS A 132 -14.89 28.30 -34.59
N ARG A 133 -14.74 28.12 -35.90
CA ARG A 133 -13.48 27.96 -36.65
C ARG A 133 -12.43 28.98 -36.18
N ARG A 134 -11.31 28.53 -35.59
CA ARG A 134 -10.08 29.34 -35.51
C ARG A 134 -9.34 29.19 -36.83
N LYS A 135 -9.30 30.27 -37.62
CA LYS A 135 -8.37 30.45 -38.74
C LYS A 135 -6.94 30.48 -38.19
N GLN A 136 -6.03 29.86 -38.92
CA GLN A 136 -4.58 29.94 -38.78
C GLN A 136 -4.08 31.39 -38.94
N SER A 137 -3.17 31.83 -38.08
CA SER A 137 -1.84 32.44 -38.39
C SER A 137 -1.24 33.07 -37.12
N GLU A 138 0.03 32.70 -36.83
CA GLU A 138 1.16 33.45 -36.21
C GLU A 138 0.90 34.32 -34.95
N ALA A 139 1.72 34.32 -33.88
CA ALA A 139 3.14 34.06 -33.74
C ALA A 139 3.51 33.59 -32.31
N MET A 140 4.62 32.85 -32.22
CA MET A 140 5.41 32.56 -31.02
C MET A 140 5.82 33.87 -30.32
N VAL A 141 5.52 34.01 -29.02
CA VAL A 141 6.35 34.75 -28.05
C VAL A 141 6.28 33.99 -26.72
N ILE A 142 7.42 33.46 -26.29
CA ILE A 142 7.66 32.90 -24.97
C ILE A 142 8.04 34.09 -24.08
N ASP A 143 7.36 34.28 -22.95
CA ASP A 143 7.80 35.24 -21.92
C ASP A 143 8.04 34.48 -20.61
N GLU A 144 9.25 34.66 -20.09
CA GLU A 144 9.96 33.75 -19.17
C GLU A 144 10.00 34.31 -17.74
N ASN A 145 9.06 35.17 -17.35
CA ASN A 145 9.17 35.94 -16.10
C ASN A 145 7.92 35.88 -15.21
N ASN A 146 7.61 34.73 -14.61
CA ASN A 146 6.63 34.73 -13.51
C ASN A 146 6.95 33.81 -12.31
N ASP A 147 8.11 33.16 -12.25
CA ASP A 147 8.44 32.22 -11.16
C ASP A 147 9.04 32.87 -9.91
N GLN A 148 9.04 34.20 -9.78
CA GLN A 148 9.60 34.88 -8.59
C GLN A 148 8.57 35.55 -7.67
N LEU A 149 7.26 35.45 -7.95
CA LEU A 149 6.23 36.10 -7.14
C LEU A 149 5.45 35.17 -6.19
N GLU A 150 5.60 33.85 -6.29
CA GLU A 150 4.91 32.90 -5.38
C GLU A 150 5.67 32.61 -4.08
N VAL A 151 6.98 32.87 -4.01
CA VAL A 151 7.79 32.50 -2.82
C VAL A 151 7.66 33.51 -1.67
N GLN A 152 7.28 34.77 -1.94
CA GLN A 152 7.16 35.80 -0.88
C GLN A 152 5.80 35.86 -0.19
N GLN A 153 4.76 35.19 -0.69
CA GLN A 153 3.44 35.21 -0.04
C GLN A 153 3.25 34.09 1.01
N ASN A 154 4.06 33.02 0.98
CA ASN A 154 3.95 31.93 1.94
C ASN A 154 4.72 32.14 3.26
N GLU A 155 5.64 33.10 3.33
CA GLU A 155 6.38 33.39 4.58
C GLU A 155 5.61 34.33 5.54
N ASN A 156 4.61 35.08 5.04
CA ASN A 156 3.84 36.03 5.86
C ASN A 156 2.56 35.46 6.50
N SER A 157 2.34 34.14 6.42
CA SER A 157 1.16 33.49 7.02
C SER A 157 1.47 32.60 8.23
N LEU A 158 2.72 32.52 8.68
CA LEU A 158 3.10 31.92 9.96
C LEU A 158 3.82 32.96 10.84
N SER A 159 3.05 33.91 11.39
CA SER A 159 3.39 34.70 12.58
C SER A 159 2.10 35.12 13.28
#